data_AF-A0A947F1R0-F1
#
_entry.id   AF-A0A947F1R0-F1
#
_cell.length_a   1.000
_cell.length_b   1.000
_cell.length_c   1.000
_cell.angle_alpha   90.00
_cell.angle_beta   90.00
_cell.angle_gamma   90.00
#
_symmetry.space_group_name_H-M   'P 1'
#
loop_
_entity.id
_entity.type
_entity.pdbx_description
1 polymer ?
#
loop_
_entity_poly.entity_id
_entity_poly.type
_entity_poly.pdbx_seq_one_letter_code
_entity_poly.pdbx_strand_id
1 'polypeptide(L)'
;REEVVLGGIGEWVASEIRQRTGKDTRSLVLGHLQRGGSPTTFDRLLALRFGAAAVRLVEEETFDHMVALISSQMKAVPIADAIKSRKKVDLTSDKVLTARDIGICFGD
;
A
#
# COMPACT_ATOMS: atom_id res chain seq x y z
N ARG A 1 21.32 13.40 -4.12
CA ARG A 1 21.00 12.23 -3.28
C ARG A 1 21.03 11.04 -4.24
N GLU A 2 22.04 10.18 -4.17
CA GLU A 2 22.07 8.97 -5.02
C GLU A 2 20.84 8.13 -4.69
N GLU A 3 20.05 7.84 -5.71
CA GLU A 3 18.84 7.04 -5.58
C GLU A 3 19.27 5.59 -5.53
N VAL A 4 19.30 5.02 -4.32
CA VAL A 4 19.62 3.60 -4.15
C VAL A 4 18.46 2.80 -4.76
N VAL A 5 18.72 2.19 -5.92
CA VAL A 5 17.78 1.26 -6.55
C VAL A 5 17.79 -0.03 -5.74
N LEU A 6 16.78 -0.22 -4.90
CA LEU A 6 16.59 -1.44 -4.13
C LEU A 6 15.94 -2.51 -5.03
N GLY A 7 16.49 -3.73 -5.03
CA GLY A 7 15.99 -4.85 -5.82
C GLY A 7 16.64 -6.18 -5.45
N GLY A 8 16.11 -7.29 -5.95
CA GLY A 8 16.73 -8.61 -5.84
C GLY A 8 16.47 -9.40 -4.54
N ILE A 9 15.81 -8.80 -3.53
CA ILE A 9 15.55 -9.49 -2.26
C ILE A 9 14.76 -10.79 -2.43
N GLY A 10 13.80 -10.84 -3.36
CA GLY A 10 13.04 -12.06 -3.63
C GLY A 10 13.91 -13.21 -4.14
N GLU A 11 14.87 -12.91 -5.01
CA GLU A 11 15.83 -13.91 -5.51
C GLU A 11 16.77 -14.40 -4.40
N TRP A 12 17.26 -13.46 -3.57
CA TRP A 12 18.09 -13.79 -2.41
C TRP A 12 17.36 -14.72 -1.44
N VAL A 13 16.11 -14.41 -1.08
CA VAL A 13 15.27 -15.25 -0.20
C VAL A 13 15.02 -16.62 -0.84
N ALA A 14 14.74 -16.69 -2.15
CA ALA A 14 14.52 -17.95 -2.83
C ALA A 14 15.77 -18.85 -2.81
N SER A 15 16.96 -18.26 -3.00
CA SER A 15 18.24 -18.96 -2.89
C SER A 15 18.47 -19.51 -1.48
N GLU A 16 18.23 -18.70 -0.44
CA GLU A 16 18.37 -19.13 0.96
C GLU A 16 17.42 -20.27 1.32
N ILE A 17 16.16 -20.21 0.89
CA ILE A 17 15.19 -21.30 1.10
C ILE A 17 15.68 -22.58 0.43
N ARG A 18 16.08 -22.51 -0.84
CA ARG A 18 16.60 -23.67 -1.58
C ARG A 18 17.81 -24.28 -0.87
N GLN A 19 18.78 -23.47 -0.44
CA GLN A 19 19.99 -23.94 0.24
C GLN A 19 19.67 -24.64 1.56
N ARG A 20 18.75 -24.07 2.36
CA ARG A 20 18.43 -24.57 3.70
C ARG A 20 17.50 -25.76 3.70
N THR A 21 16.60 -25.88 2.73
CA THR A 21 15.55 -26.91 2.73
C THR A 21 15.72 -27.96 1.63
N GLY A 22 16.61 -27.74 0.66
CA GLY A 22 16.77 -28.61 -0.51
C GLY A 22 15.55 -28.64 -1.46
N LYS A 23 14.62 -27.68 -1.31
CA LYS A 23 13.39 -27.63 -2.11
C LYS A 23 13.56 -26.70 -3.30
N ASP A 24 13.00 -27.07 -4.45
CA ASP A 24 12.93 -26.15 -5.58
C ASP A 24 12.11 -24.91 -5.19
N THR A 25 12.68 -23.74 -5.42
CA THR A 25 12.14 -22.46 -4.98
C THR A 25 12.24 -21.46 -6.13
N ARG A 26 11.17 -20.70 -6.37
CA ARG A 26 11.10 -19.70 -7.44
C ARG A 26 10.67 -18.36 -6.86
N SER A 27 11.35 -17.30 -7.29
CA SER A 27 10.95 -15.92 -7.05
C SER A 27 10.22 -15.36 -8.26
N LEU A 28 9.18 -14.56 -8.04
CA LEU A 28 8.49 -13.82 -9.09
C LEU A 28 8.41 -12.34 -8.72
N VAL A 29 9.00 -11.49 -9.56
CA VAL A 29 8.99 -10.04 -9.39
C VAL A 29 8.04 -9.43 -10.42
N LEU A 30 6.86 -8.98 -9.98
CA LEU A 30 5.85 -8.41 -10.88
C LEU A 30 6.21 -7.01 -11.38
N GLY A 31 6.92 -6.22 -10.57
CA GLY A 31 7.41 -4.90 -10.95
C GLY A 31 6.32 -3.96 -11.47
N HIS A 32 6.57 -3.32 -12.63
CA HIS A 32 5.69 -2.34 -13.25
C HIS A 32 4.29 -2.87 -13.58
N LEU A 33 4.11 -4.19 -13.72
CA LEU A 33 2.81 -4.79 -13.98
C LEU A 33 1.79 -4.43 -12.89
N GLN A 34 2.23 -4.29 -11.64
CA GLN A 34 1.36 -3.95 -10.51
C GLN A 34 0.80 -2.51 -10.56
N ARG A 35 1.41 -1.62 -11.35
CA ARG A 35 0.97 -0.23 -11.52
C ARG A 35 0.20 -0.01 -12.83
N GLY A 36 0.08 -1.03 -13.66
CA GLY A 36 -0.67 -1.03 -14.91
C GLY A 36 -2.01 -1.75 -14.78
N GLY A 37 -2.74 -1.81 -15.91
CA GLY A 37 -4.06 -2.43 -15.98
C GLY A 37 -5.22 -1.44 -15.81
N SER A 38 -6.42 -1.87 -16.20
CA SER A 38 -7.62 -1.06 -16.01
C SER A 38 -8.01 -1.03 -14.52
N PRO A 39 -8.38 0.14 -13.95
CA PRO A 39 -8.79 0.23 -12.56
C PRO A 39 -10.02 -0.63 -12.28
N THR A 40 -10.13 -1.18 -11.08
CA THR A 40 -11.31 -1.95 -10.67
C THR A 40 -12.53 -1.03 -10.54
N THR A 41 -13.74 -1.60 -10.43
CA THR A 41 -14.95 -0.81 -10.12
C THR A 41 -14.80 -0.03 -8.82
N PHE A 42 -14.15 -0.65 -7.82
CA PHE A 42 -13.87 -0.01 -6.54
C PHE A 42 -12.93 1.19 -6.70
N ASP A 43 -11.82 1.02 -7.43
CA ASP A 43 -10.86 2.11 -7.66
C ASP A 43 -11.50 3.29 -8.40
N ARG A 44 -12.35 3.00 -9.40
CA ARG A 44 -13.09 4.04 -10.14
C ARG A 44 -14.04 4.81 -9.23
N LEU A 45 -14.86 4.11 -8.46
CA LEU A 45 -15.76 4.77 -7.51
C LEU A 45 -14.98 5.58 -6.48
N LEU A 46 -13.89 5.03 -5.95
CA LEU A 46 -13.06 5.70 -4.97
C LEU A 46 -12.45 7.00 -5.55
N ALA A 47 -11.87 6.94 -6.74
CA ALA A 47 -11.30 8.09 -7.44
C ALA A 47 -12.34 9.19 -7.70
N LEU A 48 -13.54 8.83 -8.17
CA LEU A 48 -14.64 9.77 -8.35
C LEU A 48 -15.04 10.45 -7.04
N ARG A 49 -15.13 9.69 -5.94
CA ARG A 49 -15.45 10.24 -4.62
C ARG A 49 -14.37 11.21 -4.13
N PHE A 50 -13.09 10.90 -4.35
CA PHE A 50 -11.97 11.78 -3.98
C PHE A 50 -12.02 13.09 -4.78
N GLY A 51 -12.18 13.01 -6.10
CA GLY A 51 -12.27 14.20 -6.96
C GLY A 51 -13.46 15.09 -6.60
N ALA A 52 -14.65 14.51 -6.45
CA ALA A 52 -15.85 15.26 -6.07
C ALA A 52 -15.73 15.89 -4.68
N ALA A 53 -15.07 15.22 -3.72
CA ALA A 53 -14.81 15.79 -2.41
C ALA A 53 -13.81 16.95 -2.46
N ALA A 54 -12.77 16.87 -3.29
CA ALA A 54 -11.82 17.95 -3.47
C ALA A 54 -12.49 19.21 -4.03
N VAL A 55 -13.40 19.06 -5.01
CA VAL A 55 -14.19 20.18 -5.54
C VAL A 55 -15.06 20.82 -4.47
N ARG A 56 -15.76 20.03 -3.64
CA ARG A 56 -16.53 20.57 -2.51
C ARG A 56 -15.67 21.36 -1.53
N LEU A 57 -14.46 20.90 -1.21
CA LEU A 57 -13.54 21.65 -0.34
C LEU A 57 -13.13 22.99 -0.96
N VAL A 58 -12.96 23.05 -2.28
CA VAL A 58 -12.67 24.32 -2.98
C VAL A 58 -13.87 25.26 -2.93
N GLU A 59 -15.10 24.76 -3.12
CA GLU A 59 -16.33 25.56 -2.98
C GLU A 59 -16.50 26.11 -1.55
N GLU A 60 -16.05 25.35 -0.54
CA GLU A 60 -16.02 25.74 0.86
C GLU A 60 -14.77 26.57 1.25
N GLU A 61 -13.96 27.00 0.28
CA GLU A 61 -12.70 27.75 0.48
C GLU A 61 -11.70 27.08 1.45
N THR A 62 -11.78 25.76 1.59
CA THR A 62 -10.93 24.96 2.48
C THR A 62 -9.67 24.50 1.73
N PHE A 63 -8.67 25.38 1.67
CA PHE A 63 -7.38 25.15 1.03
C PHE A 63 -6.35 24.50 1.98
N ASP A 64 -5.20 24.08 1.46
CA ASP A 64 -4.11 23.40 2.20
C ASP A 64 -4.51 22.07 2.89
N HIS A 65 -5.59 21.46 2.42
CA HIS A 65 -6.07 20.16 2.87
C HIS A 65 -6.00 19.11 1.76
N MET A 66 -5.65 17.89 2.15
CA MET A 66 -5.79 16.68 1.34
C MET A 66 -7.13 16.02 1.68
N VAL A 67 -7.84 15.52 0.67
CA VAL A 67 -8.98 14.60 0.91
C VAL A 67 -8.43 13.25 1.36
N ALA A 68 -8.98 12.69 2.43
CA ALA A 68 -8.67 11.35 2.94
C ALA A 68 -9.94 10.51 3.13
N LEU A 69 -9.84 9.20 2.87
CA LEU A 69 -10.89 8.25 3.24
C LEU A 69 -10.64 7.74 4.67
N ILE A 70 -11.50 8.12 5.62
CA ILE A 70 -11.44 7.70 7.03
C ILE A 70 -12.79 7.11 7.43
N SER A 71 -12.81 5.85 7.85
CA SER A 71 -14.03 5.13 8.24
C SER A 71 -15.16 5.25 7.21
N SER A 72 -14.81 5.05 5.93
CA SER A 72 -15.71 5.16 4.76
C SER A 72 -16.21 6.56 4.41
N GLN A 73 -15.73 7.62 5.10
CA GLN A 73 -16.08 9.01 4.83
C GLN A 73 -14.91 9.78 4.18
N MET A 74 -15.23 10.71 3.28
CA MET A 74 -14.24 11.65 2.74
C MET A 74 -14.09 12.81 3.70
N LYS A 75 -12.87 13.03 4.21
CA LYS A 75 -12.55 14.08 5.18
C LYS A 75 -11.41 14.96 4.67
N ALA A 76 -11.46 16.25 4.99
CA ALA A 76 -10.34 17.14 4.81
C ALA A 76 -9.29 16.87 5.92
N VAL A 77 -8.02 16.75 5.53
CA VAL A 77 -6.89 16.59 6.45
C VAL A 77 -5.82 17.60 6.08
N PRO A 78 -5.31 18.43 7.02
CA PRO A 78 -4.22 19.36 6.72
C PRO A 78 -3.03 18.63 6.09
N ILE A 79 -2.49 19.17 5.00
CA ILE A 79 -1.36 18.53 4.30
C ILE A 79 -0.16 18.35 5.25
N ALA A 80 0.09 19.33 6.13
CA ALA A 80 1.15 19.29 7.13
C ALA A 80 1.04 18.06 8.05
N ASP A 81 -0.18 17.69 8.44
CA ASP A 81 -0.41 16.51 9.27
C ASP A 81 -0.29 15.21 8.45
N ALA A 82 -0.80 15.21 7.22
CA ALA A 82 -0.75 14.04 6.34
C ALA A 82 0.68 13.59 6.02
N ILE A 83 1.64 14.52 5.92
CA ILE A 83 3.04 14.21 5.61
C ILE A 83 3.91 13.98 6.86
N LYS A 84 3.37 14.22 8.06
CA LYS A 84 4.14 14.17 9.32
C LYS A 84 4.67 12.77 9.64
N SER A 85 3.95 11.73 9.23
CA SER A 85 4.34 10.35 9.49
C SER A 85 3.91 9.43 8.36
N ARG A 86 4.61 8.29 8.22
CA ARG A 86 4.24 7.25 7.26
C ARG A 86 3.32 6.24 7.91
N LYS A 87 2.24 5.88 7.22
CA LYS A 87 1.37 4.77 7.63
C LYS A 87 2.14 3.46 7.58
N LYS A 88 2.32 2.82 8.74
CA LYS A 88 2.89 1.47 8.85
C LYS A 88 1.77 0.44 8.84
N VAL A 89 2.13 -0.80 8.48
CA VAL A 89 1.25 -1.95 8.73
C VAL A 89 1.20 -2.19 10.24
N ASP A 90 -0.02 -2.33 10.77
CA ASP A 90 -0.23 -2.75 12.15
C ASP A 90 -0.10 -4.28 12.23
N LEU A 91 0.98 -4.74 12.88
CA LEU A 91 1.30 -6.17 13.03
C LEU A 91 0.33 -6.92 13.95
N THR A 92 -0.50 -6.17 14.70
CA THR A 92 -1.54 -6.71 15.58
C THR A 92 -2.94 -6.61 14.95
N SER A 93 -3.04 -6.10 13.72
CA SER A 93 -4.32 -5.99 13.05
C SER A 93 -4.93 -7.37 12.74
N ASP A 94 -6.26 -7.44 12.79
CA ASP A 94 -7.05 -8.62 12.45
C ASP A 94 -6.62 -9.30 11.14
N LYS A 95 -6.24 -8.51 10.14
CA LYS A 95 -5.76 -9.00 8.84
C LYS A 95 -4.43 -9.75 8.93
N VAL A 96 -3.48 -9.21 9.71
CA VAL A 96 -2.16 -9.83 9.90
C VAL A 96 -2.30 -11.09 10.76
N LEU A 97 -3.13 -11.03 11.80
CA LEU A 97 -3.44 -12.20 12.64
C LEU A 97 -4.09 -13.31 11.82
N THR A 98 -5.15 -13.00 11.06
CA THR A 98 -5.83 -13.96 10.17
C THR A 98 -4.86 -14.60 9.18
N ALA A 99 -3.96 -13.82 8.58
CA ALA A 99 -2.97 -14.35 7.66
C ALA A 99 -2.04 -15.38 8.34
N ARG A 100 -1.58 -15.09 9.56
CA ARG A 100 -0.77 -16.02 10.35
C ARG A 100 -1.55 -17.28 10.74
N ASP A 101 -2.82 -17.12 11.13
CA ASP A 101 -3.69 -18.24 11.54
C ASP A 101 -3.91 -19.25 10.40
N ILE A 102 -3.91 -18.80 9.14
CA ILE A 102 -3.98 -19.68 7.97
C ILE A 102 -2.60 -20.14 7.45
N GLY A 103 -1.53 -19.88 8.20
CA GLY A 103 -0.18 -20.35 7.92
C GLY A 103 0.66 -19.46 7.00
N ILE A 104 0.27 -18.21 6.74
CA ILE A 104 1.11 -17.26 6.01
C ILE A 104 2.23 -16.77 6.92
N CYS A 105 3.47 -16.93 6.47
CA CYS A 105 4.67 -16.41 7.13
C CYS A 105 5.11 -15.07 6.49
N PHE A 106 5.46 -14.08 7.32
CA PHE A 106 5.95 -12.77 6.88
C PHE A 106 7.47 -12.60 6.98
N GLY A 107 8.19 -13.62 7.48
CA GLY A 107 9.64 -13.61 7.60
C GLY A 107 10.19 -12.75 8.76
N ASP A 108 9.35 -12.47 9.75
CA ASP A 108 9.68 -11.82 11.03
C ASP A 108 10.02 -12.82 12.14
#